data_AF-A0A553WAN1-F1
#
_entry.id   AF-A0A553WAN1-F1
#
_cell.length_a   1.000
_cell.length_b   1.000
_cell.length_c   1.000
_cell.angle_alpha   90.00
_cell.angle_beta   90.00
_cell.angle_gamma   90.00
#
_symmetry.space_group_name_H-M   'P 1'
#
loop_
_entity.id
_entity.type
_entity.pdbx_description
1 polymer ?
#
loop_
_entity_poly.entity_id
_entity_poly.type
_entity_poly.pdbx_seq_one_letter_code
_entity_poly.pdbx_strand_id
1 'polypeptide(L)'
;MRTTVPSDFSLSFTGAEGPYTVRFQPIDEWDGIINVAIGGFEMRWSVDHADREEGGGIILGGMTSGSETLWNDQFWFELRLDDTPPVIRYWGDKVVWREDLAI
;
A
#
# COMPACT_ATOMS: atom_id res chain seq x y z
N MET A 1 15.93 -1.84 -6.35
CA MET A 1 17.00 -0.88 -5.94
C MET A 1 16.29 0.24 -5.22
N ARG A 2 16.64 0.50 -3.96
CA ARG A 2 15.96 1.52 -3.16
C ARG A 2 15.92 2.83 -3.92
N THR A 3 14.77 3.47 -3.94
CA THR A 3 14.53 4.74 -4.62
C THR A 3 13.84 5.72 -3.68
N THR A 4 13.70 6.97 -4.11
CA THR A 4 12.99 8.00 -3.35
C THR A 4 11.49 7.75 -3.40
N VAL A 5 10.79 8.08 -2.33
CA VAL A 5 9.31 8.02 -2.32
C VAL A 5 8.71 9.09 -3.23
N PRO A 6 7.47 8.89 -3.74
CA PRO A 6 6.79 9.90 -4.55
C PRO A 6 6.31 11.10 -3.71
N SER A 7 5.73 12.10 -4.37
CA SER A 7 4.94 13.14 -3.69
C SER A 7 3.71 12.54 -2.99
N ASP A 8 3.07 13.33 -2.13
CA ASP A 8 1.81 12.92 -1.51
C ASP A 8 0.74 12.58 -2.55
N PHE A 9 -0.07 11.58 -2.26
CA PHE A 9 -1.18 11.17 -3.12
C PHE A 9 -2.30 10.53 -2.31
N SER A 10 -3.46 10.42 -2.95
CA SER A 10 -4.62 9.70 -2.43
C SER A 10 -5.23 8.87 -3.54
N LEU A 11 -5.33 7.57 -3.31
CA LEU A 11 -5.92 6.61 -4.24
C LEU A 11 -7.09 5.90 -3.58
N SER A 12 -8.14 5.65 -4.36
CA SER A 12 -9.28 4.84 -3.94
C SER A 12 -9.17 3.46 -4.56
N PHE A 13 -9.46 2.42 -3.79
CA PHE A 13 -9.42 1.03 -4.20
C PHE A 13 -10.78 0.39 -3.91
N THR A 14 -11.06 -0.71 -4.61
CA THR A 14 -12.21 -1.57 -4.26
C THR A 14 -11.71 -2.90 -3.74
N GLY A 15 -12.15 -3.25 -2.54
CA GLY A 15 -11.79 -4.46 -1.83
C GLY A 15 -12.99 -5.29 -1.38
N ALA A 16 -12.74 -6.42 -0.71
CA ALA A 16 -13.79 -7.29 -0.16
C ALA A 16 -14.66 -6.59 0.90
N GLU A 17 -14.11 -5.62 1.62
CA GLU A 17 -14.80 -4.80 2.63
C GLU A 17 -15.52 -3.60 2.00
N GLY A 18 -15.48 -3.46 0.67
CA GLY A 18 -16.00 -2.31 -0.06
C GLY A 18 -14.90 -1.34 -0.50
N PRO A 19 -15.29 -0.12 -0.94
CA PRO A 19 -14.35 0.89 -1.35
C PRO A 19 -13.56 1.42 -0.14
N TYR A 20 -12.29 1.71 -0.35
CA TYR A 20 -11.40 2.28 0.67
C TYR A 20 -10.39 3.24 0.06
N THR A 21 -9.77 4.05 0.91
CA THR A 21 -8.80 5.06 0.50
C THR A 21 -7.43 4.78 1.11
N VAL A 22 -6.40 4.91 0.29
CA VAL A 22 -4.98 4.86 0.65
C VAL A 22 -4.41 6.25 0.41
N ARG A 23 -4.02 6.94 1.50
CA ARG A 23 -3.40 8.27 1.44
C ARG A 23 -1.95 8.20 1.87
N PHE A 24 -1.05 8.42 0.93
CA PHE A 24 0.38 8.48 1.18
C PHE A 24 0.84 9.90 1.52
N GLN A 25 1.75 10.00 2.49
CA GLN A 25 2.42 11.24 2.89
C GLN A 25 3.92 10.96 3.07
N PRO A 26 4.81 11.62 2.30
CA PRO A 26 6.23 11.49 2.53
C PRO A 26 6.61 12.11 3.88
N ILE A 27 7.49 11.43 4.62
CA ILE A 27 8.13 11.98 5.83
C ILE A 27 9.43 12.68 5.43
N ASP A 28 10.19 12.06 4.52
CA ASP A 28 11.40 12.58 3.91
C ASP A 28 11.54 12.04 2.47
N GLU A 29 12.75 12.08 1.90
CA GLU A 29 13.02 11.60 0.54
C GLU A 29 12.89 10.09 0.38
N TRP A 30 12.92 9.32 1.46
CA TRP A 30 13.05 7.86 1.43
C TRP A 30 11.93 7.11 2.14
N ASP A 31 11.25 7.77 3.08
CA ASP A 31 10.27 7.18 3.96
C ASP A 31 8.93 7.93 3.88
N GLY A 32 7.85 7.24 4.23
CA GLY A 32 6.54 7.86 4.27
C GLY A 32 5.51 7.03 5.05
N ILE A 33 4.33 7.60 5.18
CA ILE A 33 3.21 7.02 5.90
C ILE A 33 2.04 6.86 4.94
N ILE A 34 1.39 5.72 5.02
CA ILE A 34 0.08 5.50 4.41
C ILE A 34 -0.97 5.52 5.51
N ASN A 35 -1.97 6.39 5.36
CA ASN A 35 -3.21 6.32 6.14
C ASN A 35 -4.26 5.60 5.31
N VAL A 36 -4.87 4.56 5.87
CA VAL A 36 -5.90 3.75 5.22
C VAL A 36 -7.19 3.80 6.01
N ALA A 37 -8.30 4.01 5.31
CA ALA A 37 -9.64 3.93 5.88
C ALA A 37 -10.45 2.86 5.14
N ILE A 38 -10.67 1.70 5.75
CA ILE A 38 -11.33 0.54 5.15
C ILE A 38 -12.30 -0.11 6.15
N GLY A 39 -13.52 -0.42 5.70
CA GLY A 39 -14.52 -1.09 6.55
C GLY A 39 -14.85 -0.34 7.85
N GLY A 40 -14.66 0.99 7.90
CA GLY A 40 -14.85 1.80 9.10
C GLY A 40 -13.65 1.81 10.08
N PHE A 41 -12.54 1.17 9.71
CA PHE A 41 -11.29 1.18 10.48
C PHE A 41 -10.30 2.14 9.85
N GLU A 42 -9.65 2.94 10.70
CA GLU A 42 -8.51 3.77 10.31
C GLU A 42 -7.22 3.10 10.75
N MET A 43 -6.28 3.00 9.82
CA MET A 43 -4.97 2.39 10.03
C MET A 43 -3.88 3.31 9.51
N ARG A 44 -2.69 3.16 10.08
CA ARG A 44 -1.50 3.90 9.69
C ARG A 44 -0.36 2.92 9.46
N TRP A 45 0.06 2.82 8.20
CA TRP A 45 1.13 1.92 7.77
C TRP A 45 2.39 2.73 7.47
N SER A 46 3.53 2.23 7.92
CA SER A 46 4.83 2.77 7.50
C SER A 46 5.16 2.24 6.11
N VAL A 47 5.77 3.07 5.27
CA VAL A 47 6.46 2.61 4.07
C VAL A 47 7.89 2.27 4.48
N ASP A 48 8.15 0.97 4.58
CA ASP A 48 9.44 0.43 5.01
C ASP A 48 10.43 0.32 3.82
N HIS A 49 9.90 0.26 2.60
CA HIS A 49 10.71 0.29 1.38
C HIS A 49 10.01 1.00 0.22
N ALA A 50 10.82 1.65 -0.62
CA ALA A 50 10.44 2.14 -1.93
C ALA A 50 11.46 1.61 -2.94
N ASP A 51 11.00 0.88 -3.94
CA ASP A 51 11.85 0.28 -4.96
C ASP A 51 11.46 0.77 -6.36
N ARG A 52 12.47 0.91 -7.22
CA ARG A 52 12.27 1.15 -8.65
C ARG A 52 12.42 -0.15 -9.42
N GLU A 53 11.39 -0.51 -10.18
CA GLU A 53 11.43 -1.64 -11.11
C GLU A 53 12.28 -1.32 -12.35
N GLU A 54 12.67 -2.35 -13.10
CA GLU A 54 13.46 -2.20 -14.34
C GLU A 54 12.76 -1.31 -15.38
N GLY A 55 11.42 -1.28 -15.38
CA GLY A 55 10.62 -0.39 -16.23
C GLY A 55 10.51 1.06 -15.74
N GLY A 56 11.14 1.40 -14.61
CA GLY A 56 11.10 2.72 -14.01
C GLY A 56 9.92 2.96 -13.06
N GLY A 57 9.03 1.98 -12.90
CA GLY A 57 7.88 2.06 -12.01
C GLY A 57 8.27 2.00 -10.54
N ILE A 58 7.48 2.66 -9.69
CA ILE A 58 7.71 2.74 -8.24
C ILE A 58 6.79 1.75 -7.53
N ILE A 59 7.39 0.95 -6.64
CA ILE A 59 6.70 0.11 -5.66
C ILE A 59 6.96 0.68 -4.28
N LEU A 60 5.89 0.90 -3.51
CA LEU A 60 5.98 1.16 -2.08
C LEU A 60 5.56 -0.10 -1.32
N GLY A 61 6.19 -0.39 -0.20
CA GLY A 61 5.66 -1.43 0.67
C GLY A 61 6.14 -1.38 2.10
N GLY A 62 5.50 -2.22 2.90
CA GLY A 62 5.63 -2.24 4.35
C GLY A 62 4.58 -3.16 4.97
N MET A 63 4.43 -3.09 6.28
CA MET A 63 3.43 -3.88 7.01
C MET A 63 2.08 -3.17 7.18
N THR A 64 0.98 -3.91 7.08
CA THR A 64 -0.38 -3.39 7.29
C THR A 64 -0.73 -3.26 8.79
N SER A 65 0.11 -2.57 9.57
CA SER A 65 -0.08 -2.45 11.01
C SER A 65 -1.49 -1.96 11.39
N GLY A 66 -2.15 -2.67 12.31
CA GLY A 66 -3.53 -2.40 12.74
C GLY A 66 -4.59 -3.19 11.98
N SER A 67 -4.23 -3.94 10.93
CA SER A 67 -5.19 -4.73 10.15
C SER A 67 -5.70 -5.97 10.85
N GLU A 68 -5.14 -6.38 11.99
CA GLU A 68 -5.52 -7.62 12.69
C GLU A 68 -7.00 -7.62 13.10
N THR A 69 -7.56 -6.46 13.40
CA THR A 69 -8.98 -6.36 13.77
C THR A 69 -9.90 -6.58 12.56
N LEU A 70 -9.43 -6.23 11.36
CA LEU A 70 -10.20 -6.32 10.13
C LEU A 70 -9.99 -7.64 9.39
N TRP A 71 -8.73 -8.08 9.31
CA TRP A 71 -8.30 -9.21 8.51
C TRP A 71 -7.78 -10.39 9.34
N ASN A 72 -7.82 -10.30 10.67
CA ASN A 72 -7.30 -11.31 11.61
C ASN A 72 -5.80 -11.61 11.45
N ASP A 73 -5.06 -10.75 10.73
CA ASP A 73 -3.62 -10.83 10.56
C ASP A 73 -3.05 -9.49 10.06
N GLN A 74 -1.72 -9.40 9.98
CA GLN A 74 -0.99 -8.38 9.24
C GLN A 74 -0.35 -8.98 7.99
N PHE A 75 -0.34 -8.20 6.92
CA PHE A 75 0.25 -8.59 5.65
C PHE A 75 1.35 -7.61 5.26
N TRP A 76 2.25 -8.06 4.42
CA TRP A 76 3.12 -7.17 3.69
C TRP A 76 2.36 -6.60 2.49
N PHE A 77 2.29 -5.28 2.35
CA PHE A 77 1.69 -4.67 1.17
C PHE A 77 2.75 -4.27 0.14
N GLU A 78 2.37 -4.35 -1.13
CA GLU A 78 3.09 -3.75 -2.25
C GLU A 78 2.10 -2.89 -3.05
N LEU A 79 2.31 -1.58 -3.03
CA LEU A 79 1.54 -0.63 -3.82
C LEU A 79 2.33 -0.25 -5.07
N ARG A 80 1.77 -0.60 -6.23
CA ARG A 80 2.37 -0.44 -7.56
C ARG A 80 1.66 0.71 -8.27
N LEU A 81 2.34 1.85 -8.39
CA LEU A 81 1.74 3.10 -8.85
C LEU A 81 1.67 3.24 -10.38
N ASP A 82 2.57 2.57 -11.08
CA ASP A 82 2.68 2.65 -12.54
C ASP A 82 1.86 1.57 -13.28
N ASP A 83 1.27 0.63 -12.55
CA ASP A 83 0.27 -0.28 -13.11
C ASP A 83 -0.98 0.52 -13.50
N THR A 84 -1.71 0.10 -14.54
CA THR A 84 -2.92 0.80 -15.03
C THR A 84 -4.14 -0.14 -14.97
N PRO A 85 -5.04 0.01 -13.96
CA PRO A 85 -4.96 0.95 -12.84
C PRO A 85 -3.89 0.57 -11.80
N PRO A 86 -3.50 1.48 -10.89
CA PRO A 86 -2.62 1.15 -9.77
C PRO A 86 -3.14 -0.05 -8.98
N VAL A 87 -2.22 -0.87 -8.48
CA VAL A 87 -2.53 -2.14 -7.82
C VAL A 87 -1.93 -2.14 -6.42
N ILE A 88 -2.68 -2.63 -5.43
CA ILE A 88 -2.12 -2.99 -4.13
C ILE A 88 -2.23 -4.50 -3.91
N ARG A 89 -1.09 -5.14 -3.67
CA ARG A 89 -1.01 -6.56 -3.32
C ARG A 89 -0.74 -6.71 -1.84
N TYR A 90 -1.39 -7.70 -1.24
CA TYR A 90 -1.19 -8.09 0.15
C TYR A 90 -0.62 -9.51 0.18
N TRP A 91 0.55 -9.64 0.78
CA TRP A 91 1.32 -10.86 0.85
C TRP A 91 1.28 -11.44 2.26
N GLY A 92 0.93 -12.73 2.36
CA GLY A 92 1.16 -13.53 3.55
C GLY A 92 2.57 -14.12 3.55
N ASP A 93 2.74 -15.35 4.04
CA ASP A 93 4.02 -16.05 3.93
C ASP A 93 4.31 -16.44 2.47
N LYS A 94 5.00 -15.55 1.75
CA LYS A 94 5.52 -15.74 0.37
C LYS A 94 4.46 -15.97 -0.69
N VAL A 95 3.18 -15.75 -0.38
CA VAL A 95 2.06 -15.89 -1.31
C VAL A 95 1.21 -14.63 -1.29
N VAL A 96 0.77 -14.19 -2.48
CA VAL A 96 -0.24 -13.13 -2.58
C VAL A 96 -1.54 -13.68 -1.98
N TRP A 97 -1.97 -13.08 -0.88
CA TRP A 97 -3.24 -13.38 -0.25
C TRP A 97 -4.38 -12.67 -0.99
N ARG A 98 -4.14 -11.42 -1.40
CA ARG A 98 -5.15 -10.55 -2.01
C ARG A 98 -4.52 -9.49 -2.92
N GLU A 99 -5.27 -9.09 -3.93
CA GLU A 99 -4.94 -7.98 -4.82
C GLU A 99 -6.19 -7.11 -5.01
N ASP A 100 -6.02 -5.80 -4.85
CA ASP A 100 -7.08 -4.81 -5.07
C ASP A 100 -6.63 -3.78 -6.11
N LEU A 101 -7.59 -3.33 -6.94
CA LEU A 101 -7.36 -2.39 -8.03
C LEU A 101 -7.88 -0.99 -7.66
N ALA A 102 -7.15 0.04 -8.06
CA ALA A 102 -7.60 1.42 -7.93
C ALA A 102 -8.80 1.71 -8.86
N ILE A 103 -9.67 2.62 -8.43
CA ILE A 103 -10.89 3.06 -9.13
C ILE A 103 -10.87 4.53 -9.52
#